data_AF-A0A7S1R574-F1
#
_entry.id   AF-A0A7S1R574-F1
#
_cell.length_a   1.000
_cell.length_b   1.000
_cell.length_c   1.000
_cell.angle_alpha   90.00
_cell.angle_beta   90.00
_cell.angle_gamma   90.00
#
_symmetry.space_group_name_H-M   'P 1'
#
loop_
_entity.id
_entity.type
_entity.pdbx_description
1 polymer ?
#
loop_
_entity_poly.entity_id
_entity_poly.type
_entity_poly.pdbx_seq_one_letter_code
_entity_poly.pdbx_strand_id
1 'polypeptide(L)'
;DLAEARLTGRPRPRAVPGPELEVGPRLLLRLRGISVALKPPSWEVDAKGQLSNSGLYLSHFMQRAHGPDASVLRLSDFEYGFIHRLDVPSSGLILAGTHFEGYALLQW
;
A
#
# COMPACT_ATOMS: atom_id res chain seq x y z
N ASP A 1 24.32 46.55 -10.80
CA ASP A 1 23.70 45.58 -9.88
C ASP A 1 22.19 45.74 -9.89
N LEU A 2 21.52 44.69 -10.34
CA LEU A 2 20.08 44.64 -10.52
C LEU A 2 19.37 44.59 -9.17
N ALA A 3 18.56 45.62 -8.93
CA ALA A 3 17.45 45.62 -8.00
C ALA A 3 16.35 44.62 -8.45
N GLU A 4 15.65 43.99 -7.50
CA GLU A 4 14.23 43.58 -7.50
C GLU A 4 13.98 42.80 -6.19
N ALA A 5 13.38 43.38 -5.14
CA ALA A 5 11.95 43.58 -4.92
C ALA A 5 11.18 42.32 -4.41
N ARG A 6 10.28 42.58 -3.43
CA ARG A 6 9.13 41.78 -2.92
C ARG A 6 9.43 40.92 -1.69
N LEU A 7 9.26 41.42 -0.45
CA LEU A 7 7.98 41.76 0.23
C LEU A 7 6.86 40.74 -0.04
N THR A 8 6.72 39.76 0.85
CA THR A 8 5.50 39.47 1.65
C THR A 8 5.69 38.12 2.34
N GLY A 9 6.34 38.14 3.51
CA GLY A 9 6.37 36.98 4.41
C GLY A 9 5.00 36.76 5.03
N ARG A 10 4.07 36.14 4.31
CA ARG A 10 2.99 35.40 4.97
C ARG A 10 3.62 34.10 5.47
N PRO A 11 3.56 33.78 6.78
CA PRO A 11 3.87 32.43 7.19
C PRO A 11 2.96 31.50 6.40
N ARG A 12 3.54 30.53 5.67
CA ARG A 12 2.74 29.41 5.16
C ARG A 12 1.96 28.89 6.36
N PRO A 13 0.63 28.67 6.25
CA PRO A 13 -0.09 27.98 7.31
C PRO A 13 0.73 26.74 7.63
N ARG A 14 1.24 26.66 8.87
CA ARG A 14 1.83 25.43 9.37
C ARG A 14 0.77 24.38 9.10
N ALA A 15 1.07 23.40 8.26
CA ALA A 15 0.15 22.30 8.00
C ALA A 15 -0.28 21.80 9.37
N VAL A 16 -1.53 22.08 9.73
CA VAL A 16 -2.11 21.53 10.94
C VAL A 16 -2.14 20.04 10.64
N PRO A 17 -1.46 19.17 11.40
CA PRO A 17 -1.74 17.75 11.29
C PRO A 17 -3.20 17.62 11.74
N GLY A 18 -4.11 17.62 10.77
CA GLY A 18 -5.48 17.22 11.03
C GLY A 18 -5.43 15.80 11.59
N PRO A 19 -6.35 15.43 12.48
CA PRO A 19 -6.53 14.05 12.88
C PRO A 19 -7.19 13.31 11.71
N GLU A 20 -6.53 13.25 10.56
CA GLU A 20 -6.79 12.16 9.63
C GLU A 20 -6.27 10.93 10.34
N LEU A 21 -7.16 10.29 11.11
CA LEU A 21 -6.97 8.94 11.59
C LEU A 21 -6.47 8.15 10.38
N GLU A 22 -5.19 7.76 10.36
CA GLU A 22 -4.67 6.89 9.32
C GLU A 22 -5.43 5.56 9.43
N VAL A 23 -6.56 5.50 8.73
CA VAL A 23 -7.40 4.32 8.67
C VAL A 23 -6.57 3.26 7.96
N GLY A 24 -6.17 2.22 8.68
CA GLY A 24 -5.39 1.13 8.14
C GLY A 24 -6.06 0.48 6.91
N PRO A 25 -5.36 -0.45 6.24
CA PRO A 25 -5.87 -1.08 5.03
C PRO A 25 -7.22 -1.72 5.24
N ARG A 26 -8.04 -1.72 4.18
CA ARG A 26 -9.36 -2.32 4.18
C ARG A 26 -9.46 -3.34 3.08
N LEU A 27 -9.91 -4.55 3.41
CA LEU A 27 -10.21 -5.54 2.40
C LEU A 27 -11.62 -5.26 1.85
N LEU A 28 -11.71 -4.98 0.56
CA LEU A 28 -12.96 -4.60 -0.10
C LEU A 28 -13.64 -5.78 -0.80
N LEU A 29 -12.87 -6.73 -1.32
CA LEU A 29 -13.39 -7.89 -2.05
C LEU A 29 -12.58 -9.15 -1.72
N ARG A 30 -13.30 -10.26 -1.52
CA ARG A 30 -12.75 -11.61 -1.47
C ARG A 30 -13.48 -12.49 -2.48
N LEU A 31 -12.75 -13.01 -3.45
CA LEU A 31 -13.18 -14.04 -4.37
C LEU A 31 -12.33 -15.30 -4.16
N ARG A 32 -12.71 -16.39 -4.81
CA ARG A 32 -11.89 -17.60 -4.83
C ARG A 32 -10.57 -17.30 -5.53
N GLY A 33 -9.47 -17.29 -4.79
CA GLY A 33 -8.12 -17.07 -5.34
C GLY A 33 -7.73 -15.59 -5.55
N ILE A 34 -8.63 -14.62 -5.40
CA ILE A 34 -8.38 -13.19 -5.70
C ILE A 34 -8.94 -12.31 -4.58
N SER A 35 -8.23 -11.22 -4.25
CA SER A 35 -8.64 -10.22 -3.28
C SER A 35 -8.34 -8.80 -3.76
N VAL A 36 -9.16 -7.84 -3.31
CA VAL A 36 -8.90 -6.40 -3.51
C VAL A 36 -8.84 -5.72 -2.15
N ALA A 37 -7.75 -5.00 -1.89
CA ALA A 37 -7.58 -4.18 -0.70
C ALA A 37 -7.44 -2.70 -1.08
N LEU A 38 -8.01 -1.82 -0.25
CA LEU A 38 -7.70 -0.40 -0.28
C LEU A 38 -6.50 -0.14 0.61
N LYS A 39 -5.38 0.27 0.00
CA LYS A 39 -4.19 0.74 0.69
C LYS A 39 -4.35 2.24 1.03
N PRO A 40 -4.13 2.66 2.30
CA PRO A 40 -4.00 4.06 2.67
C PRO A 40 -2.57 4.58 2.40
N PRO A 41 -2.31 5.90 2.52
CA PRO A 41 -0.96 6.44 2.57
C PRO A 41 -0.13 5.82 3.71
N SER A 42 1.19 6.00 3.68
CA SER A 42 2.14 5.52 4.71
C SER A 42 2.36 4.00 4.78
N TRP A 43 1.46 3.20 4.18
CA TRP A 43 1.61 1.75 4.06
C TRP A 43 2.44 1.36 2.84
N GLU A 44 3.21 0.29 2.96
CA GLU A 44 4.11 -0.17 1.89
C GLU A 44 3.54 -1.41 1.22
N VAL A 45 3.55 -1.44 -0.11
CA VAL A 45 3.35 -2.67 -0.89
C VAL A 45 4.72 -3.34 -0.99
N ASP A 46 5.01 -4.19 -0.01
CA ASP A 46 6.32 -4.81 0.15
C ASP A 46 6.55 -6.01 -0.74
N ALA A 47 7.83 -6.31 -0.90
CA ALA A 47 8.37 -7.30 -1.82
C ALA A 47 9.59 -7.98 -1.25
N LYS A 48 10.02 -9.07 -1.90
CA LYS A 48 11.23 -9.79 -1.51
C LYS A 48 12.43 -8.84 -1.42
N GLY A 49 13.07 -8.84 -0.25
CA GLY A 49 14.29 -8.06 -0.02
C GLY A 49 14.09 -6.57 0.28
N GLN A 50 12.84 -6.07 0.36
CA GLN A 50 12.60 -4.69 0.78
C GLN A 50 12.50 -4.56 2.30
N LEU A 51 13.44 -3.83 2.89
CA LEU A 51 13.37 -3.38 4.28
C LEU A 51 12.68 -2.01 4.31
N SER A 52 11.61 -1.91 5.08
CA SER A 52 10.92 -0.66 5.35
C SER A 52 11.46 -0.03 6.61
N ASN A 53 11.42 1.31 6.66
CA ASN A 53 11.65 2.04 7.91
C ASN A 53 10.35 2.23 8.71
N SER A 54 9.18 2.06 8.07
CA SER A 54 7.87 2.29 8.70
C SER A 54 7.33 1.07 9.45
N GLY A 55 7.67 -0.14 9.01
CA GLY A 55 7.09 -1.40 9.52
C GLY A 55 5.63 -1.64 9.12
N LEU A 56 5.04 -0.77 8.29
CA LEU A 56 3.64 -0.82 7.87
C LEU A 56 3.47 -1.56 6.54
N TYR A 57 3.55 -2.88 6.61
CA TYR A 57 3.51 -3.76 5.45
C TYR A 57 2.09 -4.22 5.08
N LEU A 58 1.70 -3.98 3.83
CA LEU A 58 0.42 -4.44 3.32
C LEU A 58 0.35 -5.97 3.25
N SER A 59 1.48 -6.65 3.00
CA SER A 59 1.53 -8.12 3.01
C SER A 59 1.10 -8.68 4.38
N HIS A 60 1.58 -8.10 5.48
CA HIS A 60 1.23 -8.50 6.85
C HIS A 60 -0.27 -8.32 7.11
N PHE A 61 -0.86 -7.22 6.66
CA PHE A 61 -2.30 -7.03 6.75
C PHE A 61 -3.05 -8.11 5.97
N MET A 62 -2.68 -8.36 4.71
CA MET A 62 -3.32 -9.35 3.85
C MET A 62 -3.21 -10.77 4.44
N GLN A 63 -2.05 -11.15 4.97
CA GLN A 63 -1.83 -12.44 5.61
C GLN A 63 -2.64 -12.66 6.89
N ARG A 64 -3.00 -11.59 7.61
CA ARG A 64 -3.88 -11.64 8.80
C ARG A 64 -5.35 -11.60 8.42
N ALA A 65 -5.69 -10.81 7.41
CA ALA A 65 -7.04 -10.73 6.87
C ALA A 65 -7.46 -12.04 6.17
N HIS A 66 -6.51 -12.90 5.83
CA HIS A 66 -6.75 -14.21 5.27
C HIS A 66 -6.27 -15.33 6.19
N GLY A 67 -6.83 -16.53 6.03
CA GLY A 67 -6.39 -17.72 6.74
C GLY A 67 -5.06 -18.27 6.23
N PRO A 68 -4.63 -19.44 6.76
CA PRO A 68 -3.45 -20.14 6.26
C PRO A 68 -3.60 -20.64 4.81
N ASP A 69 -4.82 -20.88 4.35
CA ASP A 69 -5.09 -21.43 3.01
C ASP A 69 -4.74 -20.48 1.86
N ALA A 70 -4.65 -19.17 2.13
CA ALA A 70 -4.20 -18.17 1.17
C ALA A 70 -2.67 -18.20 1.02
N SER A 71 -2.15 -19.31 0.49
CA SER A 71 -0.73 -19.67 0.50
C SER A 71 0.15 -18.63 -0.21
N VAL A 72 -0.30 -18.09 -1.35
CA VAL A 72 0.48 -17.13 -2.14
C VAL A 72 0.79 -15.85 -1.36
N LEU A 73 -0.10 -15.42 -0.45
CA LEU A 73 0.12 -14.23 0.37
C LEU A 73 1.32 -14.36 1.34
N ARG A 74 1.85 -15.57 1.54
CA ARG A 74 2.98 -15.87 2.43
C ARG A 74 4.27 -16.17 1.68
N LEU A 75 4.23 -16.18 0.34
CA LEU A 75 5.37 -16.51 -0.50
C LEU A 75 5.98 -15.22 -1.06
N SER A 76 7.14 -14.84 -0.54
CA SER A 76 7.87 -13.65 -1.05
C SER A 76 8.29 -13.80 -2.51
N ASP A 77 8.53 -15.03 -2.99
CA ASP A 77 8.87 -15.31 -4.40
C ASP A 77 7.71 -15.02 -5.37
N PHE A 78 6.50 -14.84 -4.83
CA PHE A 78 5.30 -14.43 -5.57
C PHE A 78 4.82 -13.05 -5.12
N GLU A 79 5.72 -12.21 -4.59
CA GLU A 79 5.41 -10.82 -4.21
C GLU A 79 4.22 -10.73 -3.23
N TYR A 80 4.06 -11.74 -2.37
CA TYR A 80 2.92 -11.89 -1.46
C TYR A 80 1.56 -11.80 -2.18
N GLY A 81 1.51 -12.22 -3.44
CA GLY A 81 0.32 -12.20 -4.28
C GLY A 81 0.05 -10.87 -4.97
N PHE A 82 0.81 -9.81 -4.70
CA PHE A 82 0.60 -8.51 -5.34
C PHE A 82 1.04 -8.53 -6.80
N ILE A 83 0.15 -8.12 -7.69
CA ILE A 83 0.43 -8.04 -9.14
C ILE A 83 0.81 -6.64 -9.61
N HIS A 84 0.65 -5.63 -8.75
CA HIS A 84 1.10 -4.27 -8.99
C HIS A 84 1.35 -3.57 -7.66
N ARG A 85 1.94 -2.37 -7.71
CA ARG A 85 2.32 -1.60 -6.52
C ARG A 85 1.84 -0.16 -6.59
N LEU A 86 1.74 0.44 -5.41
CA LEU A 86 1.55 1.87 -5.22
C LEU A 86 2.66 2.36 -4.31
N ASP A 87 3.22 3.54 -4.61
CA ASP A 87 4.23 4.15 -3.75
C ASP A 87 3.67 4.43 -2.35
N VAL A 88 4.58 4.56 -1.37
CA VAL A 88 4.24 4.80 0.04
C VAL A 88 3.25 5.97 0.25
N PRO A 89 3.45 7.17 -0.33
CA PRO A 89 2.52 8.28 -0.11
C PRO A 89 1.16 8.09 -0.82
N SER A 90 1.07 7.14 -1.76
CA SER A 90 -0.14 6.93 -2.55
C SER A 90 -1.19 6.14 -1.77
N SER A 91 -2.46 6.39 -2.08
CA SER A 91 -3.59 5.55 -1.68
C SER A 91 -4.26 4.97 -2.91
N GLY A 92 -4.91 3.82 -2.77
CA GLY A 92 -5.60 3.20 -3.90
C GLY A 92 -5.88 1.72 -3.71
N LEU A 93 -6.46 1.12 -4.74
CA LEU A 93 -6.76 -0.30 -4.77
C LEU A 93 -5.48 -1.08 -5.07
N ILE A 94 -5.33 -2.22 -4.42
CA ILE A 94 -4.31 -3.24 -4.67
C ILE A 94 -5.02 -4.55 -4.96
N LEU A 95 -4.68 -5.16 -6.09
CA LEU A 95 -5.15 -6.48 -6.48
C LEU A 95 -4.12 -7.54 -6.07
N ALA A 96 -4.60 -8.61 -5.42
CA ALA A 96 -3.76 -9.70 -4.97
C ALA A 96 -4.34 -11.07 -5.31
N GLY A 97 -3.48 -11.95 -5.82
CA GLY A 97 -3.75 -13.38 -5.91
C GLY A 97 -3.53 -14.04 -4.55
N THR A 98 -4.56 -14.69 -4.00
CA THR A 98 -4.48 -15.39 -2.71
C THR A 98 -4.09 -16.86 -2.85
N HIS A 99 -4.29 -17.44 -4.04
CA HIS A 99 -3.93 -18.81 -4.40
C HIS A 99 -3.27 -18.81 -5.78
N PHE A 100 -2.53 -19.86 -6.12
CA PHE A 100 -1.78 -19.94 -7.39
C PHE A 100 -2.65 -19.72 -8.62
N GLU A 101 -3.84 -20.33 -8.67
CA GLU A 101 -4.80 -20.15 -9.77
C GLU A 101 -5.19 -18.67 -9.92
N GLY A 102 -5.61 -18.03 -8.82
CA GLY A 102 -6.00 -16.63 -8.86
C GLY A 102 -4.83 -15.68 -9.13
N TYR A 103 -3.63 -15.97 -8.63
CA TYR A 103 -2.43 -15.20 -8.96
C TYR A 103 -2.08 -15.30 -10.45
N ALA A 104 -2.10 -16.52 -11.01
CA ALA A 104 -1.83 -16.75 -12.42
C ALA A 104 -2.86 -16.05 -13.32
N LEU A 105 -4.14 -16.08 -12.96
CA LEU A 105 -5.21 -15.38 -13.69
C LEU A 105 -5.01 -13.86 -13.76
N LEU A 106 -4.30 -13.28 -12.81
CA LEU A 106 -4.05 -11.84 -12.73
C LEU A 106 -2.77 -11.40 -13.46
N GLN A 107 -1.88 -12.33 -13.83
CA GLN A 107 -0.67 -12.03 -14.60
C GLN A 107 -1.00 -12.05 -16.10
N TRP A 108 -1.20 -10.87 -16.68
CA TRP A 108 -1.36 -10.63 -18.12
C TRP A 108 -0.33 -9.61 -18.61
#